data_AF-A0A967M8S2-F1
#
_entry.id   AF-A0A967M8S2-F1
#
_cell.length_a   1.000
_cell.length_b   1.000
_cell.length_c   1.000
_cell.angle_alpha   90.00
_cell.angle_beta   90.00
_cell.angle_gamma   90.00
#
_symmetry.space_group_name_H-M   'P 1'
#
loop_
_entity.id
_entity.type
_entity.pdbx_description
1 polymer ?
#
loop_
_entity_poly.entity_id
_entity_poly.type
_entity_poly.pdbx_seq_one_letter_code
_entity_poly.pdbx_strand_id
1 'polypeptide(L)'
;MEPSINMRVKKYGRTTGLTKGRISAINATVNVGYSTGVARFVGQIIIEPGDFSAGGDSGSLIVVDGKGPSKADDRKPVGLLFAGSAFITVANPIGPVLSRFGVTIDGD
;
A
#
# COMPACT_ATOMS: atom_id res chain seq x y z
N MET A 1 0.99 4.31 10.68
CA MET A 1 -0.35 3.94 11.20
C MET A 1 -0.59 2.45 10.91
N GLU A 2 -1.24 1.71 11.80
CA GLU A 2 -1.58 0.30 11.54
C GLU A 2 -2.70 0.19 10.50
N PRO A 3 -2.59 -0.72 9.50
CA PRO A 3 -3.62 -0.91 8.49
C PRO A 3 -4.87 -1.57 9.08
N SER A 4 -6.05 -1.14 8.64
CA SER A 4 -7.33 -1.74 9.02
C SER A 4 -8.22 -2.01 7.81
N ILE A 5 -9.05 -3.04 7.90
CA ILE A 5 -10.01 -3.39 6.83
C ILE A 5 -10.97 -2.22 6.61
N ASN A 6 -11.31 -1.94 5.35
CA ASN A 6 -12.11 -0.80 4.89
C ASN A 6 -11.46 0.58 5.06
N MET A 7 -10.22 0.67 5.54
CA MET A 7 -9.48 1.93 5.56
C MET A 7 -9.35 2.48 4.14
N ARG A 8 -9.79 3.72 3.92
CA ARG A 8 -9.61 4.43 2.65
C ARG A 8 -8.17 4.86 2.51
N VAL A 9 -7.61 4.62 1.34
CA VAL A 9 -6.22 4.93 1.03
C VAL A 9 -6.08 5.60 -0.32
N LYS A 10 -4.97 6.30 -0.50
CA LYS A 10 -4.56 6.91 -1.77
C LYS A 10 -3.08 6.71 -1.98
N LYS A 11 -2.65 6.75 -3.24
CA LYS A 11 -1.23 6.75 -3.62
C LYS A 11 -1.02 7.63 -4.83
N TYR A 12 0.18 8.16 -4.98
CA TYR A 12 0.63 8.81 -6.20
C TYR A 12 1.74 7.95 -6.83
N GLY A 13 1.54 7.50 -8.06
CA GLY A 13 2.48 6.65 -8.78
C GLY A 13 2.80 7.21 -10.16
N ARG A 14 3.95 6.81 -10.71
CA ARG A 14 4.43 7.31 -12.01
C ARG A 14 3.46 6.99 -13.14
N THR A 15 2.86 5.80 -13.13
CA THR A 15 2.07 5.28 -14.25
C THR A 15 0.61 5.74 -14.16
N THR A 16 -0.01 5.61 -12.99
CA THR A 16 -1.45 5.89 -12.82
C THR A 16 -1.74 7.22 -12.13
N GLY A 17 -0.71 7.96 -11.69
CA GLY A 17 -0.88 9.19 -10.94
C GLY A 17 -1.55 8.97 -9.58
N LEU A 18 -2.42 9.91 -9.19
CA LEU A 18 -3.21 9.84 -7.97
C LEU A 18 -4.38 8.86 -8.16
N THR A 19 -4.38 7.77 -7.40
CA THR A 19 -5.53 6.87 -7.31
C THR A 19 -5.97 6.71 -5.86
N LYS A 20 -7.20 6.21 -5.68
CA LYS A 20 -7.84 6.00 -4.39
C LYS A 20 -8.43 4.61 -4.34
N GLY A 21 -8.41 4.02 -3.16
CA GLY A 21 -8.88 2.66 -2.93
C GLY A 21 -9.20 2.43 -1.47
N ARG A 22 -9.34 1.15 -1.12
CA ARG A 22 -9.54 0.70 0.26
C ARG A 22 -8.76 -0.56 0.55
N ILE A 23 -8.35 -0.73 1.80
CA ILE A 23 -7.77 -2.00 2.26
C ILE A 23 -8.89 -3.03 2.33
N SER A 24 -8.82 -4.08 1.50
CA SER A 24 -9.78 -5.18 1.49
C SER A 24 -9.34 -6.35 2.38
N ALA A 25 -8.03 -6.55 2.56
CA ALA A 25 -7.50 -7.56 3.47
C ALA A 25 -6.21 -7.11 4.16
N ILE A 26 -5.99 -7.67 5.35
CA ILE A 26 -4.77 -7.52 6.16
C ILE A 26 -4.24 -8.92 6.49
N ASN A 27 -2.95 -9.01 6.83
CA ASN A 27 -2.27 -10.28 7.12
C ASN A 27 -2.38 -11.32 5.98
N ALA A 28 -2.41 -10.84 4.73
CA ALA A 28 -2.52 -11.71 3.57
C ALA A 28 -1.20 -12.46 3.32
N THR A 29 -1.32 -13.71 2.88
CA THR A 29 -0.21 -14.47 2.29
C THR A 29 -0.40 -14.53 0.79
N VAL A 30 0.59 -14.06 0.03
CA VAL A 30 0.53 -14.02 -1.43
C VAL A 30 1.79 -14.63 -2.04
N ASN A 31 1.63 -15.24 -3.22
CA ASN A 31 2.73 -15.67 -4.06
C ASN A 31 2.84 -14.71 -5.24
N VAL A 32 4.02 -14.11 -5.41
CA VAL A 32 4.29 -13.15 -6.48
C VAL A 32 5.29 -13.75 -7.45
N GLY A 33 4.92 -13.79 -8.72
CA GLY A 33 5.79 -14.22 -9.80
C GLY A 33 6.77 -13.12 -10.21
N TYR A 34 8.05 -13.41 -10.13
CA TYR A 34 9.15 -12.63 -10.70
C TYR A 34 9.80 -13.42 -11.84
N SER A 35 10.62 -12.74 -12.65
CA SER A 35 11.40 -13.40 -13.70
C SER A 35 12.36 -14.48 -13.15
N THR A 36 12.75 -14.38 -11.89
CA THR A 36 13.65 -15.31 -11.20
C THR A 36 12.92 -16.44 -10.46
N GLY A 37 11.59 -16.46 -10.45
CA GLY A 37 10.80 -17.47 -9.76
C GLY A 37 9.63 -16.88 -8.97
N VAL A 38 9.04 -17.69 -8.08
CA VAL A 38 7.90 -17.28 -7.25
C VAL A 38 8.36 -17.01 -5.83
N ALA A 39 8.07 -15.81 -5.32
CA ALA A 39 8.35 -15.44 -3.94
C ALA A 39 7.06 -15.39 -3.12
N ARG A 40 7.09 -15.97 -1.93
CA ARG A 40 5.97 -15.95 -0.97
C ARG A 40 6.15 -14.82 0.02
N PHE A 41 5.14 -13.96 0.14
CA PHE A 41 5.08 -12.86 1.10
C PHE A 41 3.96 -13.12 2.11
N VAL A 42 4.24 -12.87 3.38
CA VAL A 42 3.30 -13.06 4.51
C VAL A 42 3.10 -11.71 5.20
N GLY A 43 1.93 -11.46 5.77
CA GLY A 43 1.67 -10.22 6.51
C GLY A 43 1.40 -9.01 5.60
N GLN A 44 0.92 -9.23 4.38
CA GLN A 44 0.72 -8.17 3.39
C GLN A 44 -0.66 -7.51 3.53
N ILE A 45 -0.78 -6.28 3.04
CA ILE A 45 -2.07 -5.59 2.87
C ILE A 45 -2.51 -5.68 1.41
N ILE A 46 -3.82 -5.88 1.21
CA ILE A 46 -4.45 -5.94 -0.11
C ILE A 46 -5.34 -4.72 -0.29
N ILE A 47 -5.21 -4.06 -1.42
CA ILE A 47 -5.96 -2.85 -1.79
C ILE A 47 -6.77 -3.12 -3.05
N GLU A 48 -8.02 -2.66 -3.02
CA GLU A 48 -8.95 -2.64 -4.16
C GLU A 48 -9.38 -1.21 -4.49
N PRO A 49 -9.84 -0.94 -5.72
CA PRO A 49 -9.94 -1.86 -6.88
C PRO A 49 -8.59 -2.10 -7.58
N GLY A 50 -8.55 -2.98 -8.58
CA GLY A 50 -7.31 -3.35 -9.28
C GLY A 50 -6.66 -2.21 -10.08
N ASP A 51 -7.44 -1.24 -10.53
CA ASP A 51 -6.95 0.00 -11.14
C ASP A 51 -6.36 0.99 -10.12
N PHE A 52 -6.31 0.63 -8.83
CA PHE A 52 -5.56 1.37 -7.82
C PHE A 52 -4.08 1.51 -8.19
N SER A 53 -3.50 0.54 -8.91
CA SER A 53 -2.10 0.64 -9.36
C SER A 53 -1.83 -0.13 -10.65
N ALA A 54 -0.80 0.28 -11.38
CA ALA A 54 -0.26 -0.48 -12.49
C ALA A 54 1.25 -0.69 -12.37
N GLY A 55 1.81 -1.49 -13.29
CA GLY A 55 3.26 -1.62 -13.44
C GLY A 55 3.92 -0.24 -13.58
N GLY A 56 4.94 0.01 -12.77
CA GLY A 56 5.60 1.31 -12.67
C GLY A 56 5.16 2.20 -11.50
N ASP A 57 4.10 1.83 -10.77
CA ASP A 57 3.77 2.43 -9.47
C ASP A 57 4.46 1.73 -8.29
N SER A 58 5.21 0.65 -8.54
CA SER A 58 6.02 -0.05 -7.53
C SER A 58 6.93 0.94 -6.79
N GLY A 59 6.92 0.88 -5.47
CA GLY A 59 7.63 1.82 -4.60
C GLY A 59 6.80 3.03 -4.16
N SER A 60 5.61 3.27 -4.71
CA SER A 60 4.72 4.33 -4.22
C SER A 60 4.31 4.10 -2.76
N LEU A 61 4.41 5.17 -1.98
CA LEU A 61 3.86 5.23 -0.62
C LEU A 61 2.32 5.28 -0.69
N ILE A 62 1.68 4.36 0.02
CA ILE A 62 0.24 4.33 0.23
C ILE A 62 -0.05 4.99 1.57
N VAL A 63 -0.95 5.97 1.53
CA VAL A 63 -1.31 6.79 2.69
C VAL A 63 -2.82 6.79 2.90
N VAL A 64 -3.26 7.15 4.11
CA VAL A 64 -4.69 7.33 4.41
C VAL A 64 -5.30 8.39 3.49
N ASP A 65 -6.47 8.11 2.91
CA ASP A 65 -7.35 9.11 2.29
C ASP A 65 -8.34 9.62 3.34
N GLY A 66 -7.85 10.52 4.19
CA GLY A 66 -8.62 11.16 5.24
C GLY A 66 -9.64 12.11 4.62
N LYS A 67 -10.93 11.79 4.78
CA LYS A 67 -12.05 12.66 4.42
C LYS A 67 -12.89 12.94 5.67
N GLY A 68 -13.17 14.22 5.95
CA GLY A 68 -13.94 14.68 7.10
C GLY A 68 -13.49 16.07 7.57
N PRO A 69 -14.22 16.72 8.51
CA PRO A 69 -13.85 18.03 9.05
C PRO A 69 -12.54 17.98 9.85
N SER A 70 -12.20 16.83 10.43
CA SER A 70 -10.86 16.54 10.95
C SER A 70 -10.05 15.79 9.89
N LYS A 71 -8.99 16.42 9.39
CA LYS A 71 -7.97 15.81 8.51
C LYS A 71 -6.80 15.22 9.30
N ALA A 72 -6.97 14.97 10.60
CA ALA A 72 -5.87 14.60 11.50
C ALA A 72 -5.10 13.35 11.06
N ASP A 73 -5.75 12.45 10.31
CA ASP A 73 -5.13 11.23 9.80
C ASP A 73 -4.82 11.26 8.30
N ASP A 74 -5.16 12.33 7.56
CA ASP A 74 -4.91 12.37 6.12
C ASP A 74 -3.42 12.33 5.82
N ARG A 75 -3.04 11.52 4.82
CA ARG A 75 -1.65 11.29 4.40
C ARG A 75 -0.76 10.57 5.41
N LYS A 76 -1.28 10.09 6.53
CA LYS A 76 -0.51 9.18 7.39
C LYS A 76 -0.10 7.93 6.60
N PRO A 77 1.16 7.48 6.73
CA PRO A 77 1.67 6.35 5.96
C PRO A 77 1.06 5.03 6.44
N VAL A 78 0.73 4.16 5.48
CA VAL A 78 0.06 2.87 5.73
C VAL A 78 0.79 1.69 5.08
N GLY A 79 1.28 1.85 3.86
CA GLY A 79 2.01 0.76 3.20
C GLY A 79 2.89 1.15 2.03
N LEU A 80 3.71 0.20 1.59
CA LEU A 80 4.65 0.35 0.48
C LEU A 80 4.30 -0.63 -0.64
N LEU A 81 3.88 -0.10 -1.78
CA LEU A 81 3.43 -0.86 -2.95
C LEU A 81 4.59 -1.66 -3.57
N PHE A 82 4.40 -2.96 -3.79
CA PHE A 82 5.41 -3.77 -4.47
C PHE A 82 4.88 -4.72 -5.56
N ALA A 83 3.58 -5.05 -5.55
CA ALA A 83 2.98 -5.92 -6.56
C ALA A 83 1.50 -5.56 -6.80
N GLY A 84 0.93 -6.09 -7.89
CA GLY A 84 -0.47 -5.89 -8.25
C GLY A 84 -0.91 -6.80 -9.40
N SER A 85 -2.21 -6.79 -9.65
CA SER A 85 -2.89 -7.52 -10.72
C SER A 85 -4.06 -6.68 -11.25
N ALA A 86 -4.81 -7.21 -12.22
CA ALA A 86 -6.04 -6.56 -12.71
C ALA A 86 -7.13 -6.40 -11.63
N PHE A 87 -7.01 -7.08 -10.48
CA PHE A 87 -8.04 -7.12 -9.44
C PHE A 87 -7.63 -6.42 -8.15
N ILE A 88 -6.34 -6.46 -7.80
CA ILE A 88 -5.83 -6.01 -6.50
C ILE A 88 -4.42 -5.44 -6.59
N THR A 89 -4.08 -4.61 -5.61
CA THR A 89 -2.71 -4.18 -5.29
C THR A 89 -2.25 -4.85 -3.99
N VAL A 90 -0.97 -5.21 -3.93
CA VAL A 90 -0.32 -5.77 -2.74
C VAL A 90 0.76 -4.80 -2.25
N ALA A 91 0.74 -4.53 -0.95
CA ALA A 91 1.73 -3.68 -0.30
C ALA A 91 2.23 -4.27 1.02
N ASN A 92 3.44 -3.90 1.39
CA ASN A 92 3.98 -4.15 2.72
C ASN A 92 3.36 -3.16 3.72
N PRO A 93 2.97 -3.57 4.94
CA PRO A 93 2.65 -2.62 6.00
C PRO A 93 3.84 -1.70 6.26
N ILE A 94 3.60 -0.40 6.46
CA ILE A 94 4.70 0.57 6.54
C ILE A 94 5.56 0.40 7.80
N GLY A 95 4.96 -0.01 8.93
CA GLY A 95 5.66 -0.16 10.22
C GLY A 95 6.91 -1.04 10.13
N PRO A 96 6.78 -2.32 9.71
CA PRO A 96 7.93 -3.21 9.52
C PRO A 96 9.00 -2.68 8.56
N VAL A 97 8.62 -1.95 7.51
CA VAL A 97 9.57 -1.34 6.57
C VAL A 97 10.42 -0.30 7.30
N LEU A 98 9.78 0.66 7.98
CA LEU A 98 10.48 1.70 8.72
C LEU A 98 11.37 1.13 9.83
N SER A 99 10.85 0.18 10.61
CA SER A 99 11.61 -0.49 11.67
C SER A 99 12.82 -1.25 11.12
N ARG A 100 12.68 -1.93 9.97
CA ARG A 100 13.77 -2.71 9.37
C ARG A 100 14.96 -1.84 8.96
N PHE A 101 14.69 -0.60 8.54
CA PHE A 101 15.71 0.34 8.07
C PHE A 101 16.12 1.38 9.12
N GLY A 102 15.42 1.47 10.26
CA GLY A 102 15.71 2.46 11.30
C GLY A 102 15.47 3.90 10.84
N VAL A 103 14.42 4.12 10.03
CA VAL A 103 14.10 5.42 9.42
C VAL A 103 12.71 5.90 9.82
N THR A 104 12.47 7.20 9.69
CA THR A 104 11.17 7.84 9.87
C THR A 104 10.69 8.44 8.56
N ILE A 105 9.39 8.74 8.48
CA ILE A 105 8.85 9.55 7.39
C ILE A 105 9.22 11.01 7.64
N ASP A 106 9.70 11.69 6.60
CA ASP A 106 9.98 13.13 6.68
C ASP A 106 8.66 13.93 6.71
N GLY A 107 8.57 14.87 7.64
CA GLY A 107 7.37 15.68 7.88
C GLY A 107 6.24 14.99 8.66
N ASP A 108 6.50 13.83 9.26
CA ASP A 108 5.61 13.13 10.22
C ASP A 108 6.02 13.44 11.68
#